data_AF-D8QMM9-F1
#
_entry.id   AF-D8QMM9-F1
#
_cell.length_a   1.000
_cell.length_b   1.000
_cell.length_c   1.000
_cell.angle_alpha   90.00
_cell.angle_beta   90.00
_cell.angle_gamma   90.00
#
_symmetry.space_group_name_H-M   'P 1'
#
loop_
_entity.id
_entity.type
_entity.pdbx_description
1 polymer ?
#
loop_
_entity_poly.entity_id
_entity_poly.type
_entity_poly.pdbx_seq_one_letter_code
_entity_poly.pdbx_strand_id
1 'polypeptide(L)'
;MEPKTLRLLRHGEAFHNVEGEILLQIGSAWKPTTSYYEHTDASLTSTGWQQAEQLGKELESSGVRDRVSLVVVSPLTRTLQTAAGVFGGGNHSDVSQLLMVHFAGRCPHPAISSSGSPPFVAVELCREEMSVMPCDHRSSRSKNELQFPGIDFSEIEQDQDELWRPDVKETEEELGRRTRAFLEWLSNRKEKDIAVVSHGGFLVNLLTKFGDKNVNTTRYANCELRSVEFRKVLTQSGSGYTFELSPA
;
A
#
# COMPACT_ATOMS: atom_id res chain seq x y z
N MET A 1 -15.10 20.02 -2.35
CA MET A 1 -14.75 19.37 -3.64
C MET A 1 -15.66 18.17 -3.82
N GLU A 2 -15.91 17.74 -5.06
CA GLU A 2 -16.67 16.50 -5.30
C GLU A 2 -16.00 15.30 -4.58
N PRO A 3 -16.81 14.38 -4.03
CA PRO A 3 -16.28 13.20 -3.36
C PRO A 3 -15.49 12.31 -4.33
N LYS A 4 -14.58 11.53 -3.74
CA LYS A 4 -13.80 10.48 -4.42
C LYS A 4 -14.13 9.14 -3.76
N THR A 5 -14.05 8.05 -4.50
CA THR A 5 -14.02 6.70 -3.94
C THR A 5 -12.57 6.27 -3.74
N LEU A 6 -12.21 5.85 -2.53
CA LEU A 6 -10.93 5.23 -2.24
C LEU A 6 -11.14 3.74 -2.01
N ARG A 7 -10.36 2.90 -2.72
CA ARG A 7 -10.26 1.45 -2.50
C ARG A 7 -9.03 1.19 -1.66
N LEU A 8 -9.21 1.11 -0.35
CA LEU A 8 -8.13 0.91 0.62
C LEU A 8 -7.79 -0.59 0.70
N LEU A 9 -6.62 -0.96 0.21
CA LEU A 9 -6.15 -2.34 0.15
C LEU A 9 -4.93 -2.53 1.06
N ARG A 10 -5.01 -3.44 2.03
CA ARG A 10 -3.83 -3.93 2.75
C ARG A 10 -3.05 -4.90 1.85
N HIS A 11 -1.72 -4.87 1.87
CA HIS A 11 -0.90 -5.87 1.17
C HIS A 11 -1.27 -7.33 1.55
N GLY A 12 -0.99 -8.27 0.65
CA GLY A 12 -1.10 -9.70 0.91
C GLY A 12 -0.07 -10.19 1.93
N GLU A 13 -0.17 -11.44 2.36
CA GLU A 13 0.77 -12.02 3.31
C GLU A 13 2.23 -11.91 2.83
N ALA A 14 3.09 -11.33 3.65
CA ALA A 14 4.52 -11.23 3.43
C ALA A 14 5.31 -12.00 4.50
N PHE A 15 6.59 -12.29 4.23
CA PHE A 15 7.40 -13.09 5.14
C PHE A 15 7.46 -12.54 6.58
N HIS A 16 7.45 -11.21 6.75
CA HIS A 16 7.40 -10.57 8.07
C HIS A 16 6.09 -10.85 8.83
N ASN A 17 4.97 -11.12 8.13
CA ASN A 17 3.71 -11.48 8.79
C ASN A 17 3.82 -12.88 9.39
N VAL A 18 4.37 -13.84 8.65
CA VAL A 18 4.57 -15.22 9.12
C VAL A 18 5.48 -15.24 10.35
N GLU A 19 6.61 -14.53 10.29
CA GLU A 19 7.53 -14.40 11.43
C GLU A 19 6.86 -13.67 12.60
N GLY A 20 6.11 -12.60 12.33
CA GLY A 20 5.38 -11.84 13.35
C GLY A 20 4.35 -12.68 14.10
N GLU A 21 3.60 -13.52 13.40
CA GLU A 21 2.64 -14.46 14.00
C GLU A 21 3.35 -15.50 14.87
N ILE A 22 4.49 -16.03 14.43
CA ILE A 22 5.30 -16.97 15.23
C ILE A 22 5.78 -16.28 16.51
N LEU A 23 6.33 -15.07 16.42
CA LEU A 23 6.80 -14.30 17.57
C LEU A 23 5.69 -14.04 18.60
N LEU A 24 4.47 -13.72 18.12
CA LEU A 24 3.29 -13.57 18.97
C LEU A 24 2.89 -14.89 19.65
N GLN A 25 2.89 -16.00 18.91
CA GLN A 25 2.54 -17.32 19.43
C GLN A 25 3.51 -17.81 20.50
N ILE A 26 4.80 -17.51 20.38
CA ILE A 26 5.83 -17.91 21.36
C ILE A 26 6.02 -16.88 22.49
N GLY A 27 5.24 -15.81 22.52
CA GLY A 27 5.32 -14.76 23.56
C GLY A 27 6.64 -13.98 23.55
N SER A 28 7.35 -13.97 22.42
CA SER A 28 8.62 -13.26 22.29
C SER A 28 8.39 -11.76 22.11
N ALA A 29 9.31 -10.94 22.63
CA ALA A 29 9.27 -9.52 22.38
C ALA A 29 9.52 -9.24 20.88
N TRP A 30 8.72 -8.35 20.30
CA TRP A 30 8.93 -7.84 18.94
C TRP A 30 10.22 -6.99 18.92
N LYS A 31 11.35 -7.65 18.67
CA LYS A 31 12.69 -7.05 18.59
C LYS A 31 13.37 -7.52 17.31
N PRO A 32 14.19 -6.68 16.66
CA PRO A 32 14.98 -7.10 15.51
C PRO A 32 15.96 -8.21 15.94
N THR A 33 15.69 -9.44 15.54
CA THR A 33 16.65 -10.53 15.60
C THR A 33 17.44 -10.58 14.29
N THR A 34 18.59 -11.26 14.27
CA THR A 34 19.37 -11.46 13.04
C THR A 34 18.53 -12.09 11.92
N SER A 35 17.63 -13.02 12.24
CA SER A 35 16.69 -13.62 11.28
C SER A 35 15.69 -12.61 10.72
N TYR A 36 15.27 -11.62 11.52
CA TYR A 36 14.31 -10.62 11.06
C TYR A 36 14.89 -9.65 10.02
N TYR A 37 16.22 -9.43 10.02
CA TYR A 37 16.86 -8.67 8.94
C TYR A 37 16.76 -9.36 7.58
N GLU A 38 16.53 -10.69 7.53
CA GLU A 38 16.21 -11.39 6.27
C GLU A 38 14.85 -10.99 5.68
N HIS A 39 14.05 -10.25 6.44
CA HIS A 39 12.77 -9.68 6.06
C HIS A 39 12.84 -8.17 5.84
N THR A 40 14.05 -7.62 5.64
CA THR A 40 14.20 -6.24 5.15
C THR A 40 13.40 -6.07 3.86
N ASP A 41 12.56 -5.04 3.82
CA ASP A 41 11.63 -4.80 2.72
C ASP A 41 10.88 -6.08 2.26
N ALA A 42 10.31 -6.80 3.22
CA ALA A 42 9.79 -8.15 3.01
C ALA A 42 8.89 -8.27 1.76
N SER A 43 9.18 -9.27 0.93
CA SER A 43 8.31 -9.69 -0.19
C SER A 43 7.09 -10.47 0.30
N LEU A 44 6.08 -10.57 -0.57
CA LEU A 44 4.97 -11.51 -0.45
C LEU A 44 5.47 -12.96 -0.36
N THR A 45 4.72 -13.78 0.37
CA THR A 45 4.82 -15.24 0.34
C THR A 45 4.07 -15.79 -0.87
N SER A 46 4.13 -17.11 -1.09
CA SER A 46 3.26 -17.78 -2.07
C SER A 46 1.78 -17.57 -1.75
N THR A 47 1.42 -17.56 -0.45
CA THR A 47 0.06 -17.26 0.01
C THR A 47 -0.33 -15.82 -0.32
N GLY A 48 0.58 -14.86 -0.09
CA GLY A 48 0.33 -13.46 -0.43
C GLY A 48 0.07 -13.24 -1.92
N TRP A 49 0.81 -13.94 -2.78
CA TRP A 49 0.55 -13.92 -4.23
C TRP A 49 -0.81 -14.52 -4.59
N GLN A 50 -1.17 -15.67 -4.03
CA GLN A 50 -2.49 -16.28 -4.24
C GLN A 50 -3.63 -15.36 -3.80
N GLN A 51 -3.46 -14.65 -2.68
CA GLN A 51 -4.42 -13.65 -2.20
C GLN A 51 -4.57 -12.50 -3.20
N ALA A 52 -3.46 -11.95 -3.70
CA ALA A 52 -3.47 -10.87 -4.68
C ALA A 52 -4.14 -11.27 -6.00
N GLU A 53 -3.81 -12.45 -6.54
CA GLU A 53 -4.43 -12.98 -7.76
C GLU A 53 -5.93 -13.22 -7.59
N GLN A 54 -6.33 -13.80 -6.46
CA GLN A 54 -7.73 -14.06 -6.16
C GLN A 54 -8.53 -12.76 -6.08
N LEU A 55 -8.02 -11.75 -5.35
CA LEU A 55 -8.66 -10.45 -5.29
C LEU A 55 -8.72 -9.80 -6.68
N GLY A 56 -7.66 -9.88 -7.49
CA GLY A 56 -7.67 -9.36 -8.86
C GLY A 56 -8.82 -9.91 -9.70
N LYS A 57 -9.05 -11.23 -9.66
CA LYS A 57 -10.17 -11.90 -10.34
C LYS A 57 -11.54 -11.44 -9.84
N GLU A 58 -11.66 -11.22 -8.53
CA GLU A 58 -12.90 -10.73 -7.90
C GLU A 58 -13.21 -9.28 -8.31
N LEU A 59 -12.20 -8.41 -8.34
CA LEU A 59 -12.36 -7.02 -8.77
C LEU A 59 -12.68 -6.90 -10.26
N GLU A 60 -12.10 -7.77 -11.09
CA GLU A 60 -12.42 -7.88 -12.51
C GLU A 60 -13.87 -8.35 -12.71
N SER A 61 -14.26 -9.46 -12.05
CA SER A 61 -15.62 -10.01 -12.16
C SER A 61 -16.71 -9.06 -11.65
N SER A 62 -16.40 -8.23 -10.67
CA SER A 62 -17.32 -7.22 -10.12
C SER A 62 -17.32 -5.88 -10.87
N GLY A 63 -16.45 -5.69 -11.86
CA GLY A 63 -16.26 -4.42 -12.57
C GLY A 63 -15.69 -3.31 -11.69
N VAL A 64 -15.21 -3.61 -10.47
CA VAL A 64 -14.51 -2.64 -9.63
C VAL A 64 -13.19 -2.24 -10.28
N ARG A 65 -12.47 -3.21 -10.85
CA ARG A 65 -11.17 -3.00 -11.49
C ARG A 65 -11.24 -1.94 -12.59
N ASP A 66 -12.24 -2.01 -13.46
CA ASP A 66 -12.43 -1.09 -14.59
C ASP A 66 -12.77 0.34 -14.16
N ARG A 67 -13.27 0.53 -12.94
CA ARG A 67 -13.57 1.85 -12.39
C ARG A 67 -12.34 2.54 -11.82
N VAL A 68 -11.35 1.77 -11.35
CA VAL A 68 -10.13 2.32 -10.75
C VAL A 68 -9.35 3.07 -11.82
N SER A 69 -9.17 4.38 -11.59
CA SER A 69 -8.51 5.30 -12.52
C SER A 69 -7.06 5.61 -12.15
N LEU A 70 -6.63 5.22 -10.95
CA LEU A 70 -5.26 5.35 -10.44
C LEU A 70 -5.03 4.33 -9.33
N VAL A 71 -3.85 3.69 -9.35
CA VAL A 71 -3.34 2.89 -8.23
C VAL A 71 -2.21 3.66 -7.55
N VAL A 72 -2.44 4.02 -6.29
CA VAL A 72 -1.45 4.65 -5.42
C VAL A 72 -0.89 3.57 -4.51
N VAL A 73 0.43 3.41 -4.48
CA VAL A 73 1.08 2.29 -3.81
C VAL A 73 2.19 2.74 -2.88
N SER A 74 2.30 2.10 -1.72
CA SER A 74 3.48 2.28 -0.89
C SER A 74 4.71 1.65 -1.56
N PRO A 75 5.91 2.27 -1.47
CA PRO A 75 7.12 1.78 -2.12
C PRO A 75 7.78 0.55 -1.46
N LEU A 76 7.11 -0.10 -0.50
CA LEU A 76 7.59 -1.35 0.07
C LEU A 76 7.27 -2.53 -0.87
N THR A 77 8.19 -3.48 -1.00
CA THR A 77 8.11 -4.57 -1.98
C THR A 77 6.79 -5.34 -1.88
N ARG A 78 6.31 -5.66 -0.68
CA ARG A 78 5.01 -6.32 -0.46
C ARG A 78 3.81 -5.56 -1.04
N THR A 79 3.78 -4.23 -0.94
CA THR A 79 2.69 -3.42 -1.49
C THR A 79 2.81 -3.28 -3.00
N LEU A 80 4.03 -3.13 -3.53
CA LEU A 80 4.30 -3.10 -4.97
C LEU A 80 3.86 -4.43 -5.64
N GLN A 81 4.24 -5.56 -5.06
CA GLN A 81 3.83 -6.89 -5.51
C GLN A 81 2.31 -7.11 -5.41
N THR A 82 1.69 -6.71 -4.30
CA THR A 82 0.23 -6.83 -4.16
C THR A 82 -0.49 -5.99 -5.22
N ALA A 83 -0.05 -4.74 -5.43
CA ALA A 83 -0.64 -3.85 -6.42
C ALA A 83 -0.51 -4.43 -7.85
N ALA A 84 0.66 -4.98 -8.18
CA ALA A 84 0.89 -5.63 -9.46
C ALA A 84 0.02 -6.87 -9.64
N GLY A 85 -0.13 -7.72 -8.62
CA GLY A 85 -0.96 -8.93 -8.70
C GLY A 85 -2.47 -8.66 -8.80
N VAL A 86 -2.95 -7.60 -8.14
CA VAL A 86 -4.39 -7.26 -8.10
C VAL A 86 -4.83 -6.43 -9.30
N PHE A 87 -4.05 -5.41 -9.66
CA PHE A 87 -4.44 -4.42 -10.67
C PHE A 87 -3.65 -4.55 -11.97
N GLY A 88 -2.51 -5.25 -11.95
CA GLY A 88 -1.76 -5.62 -13.14
C GLY A 88 -2.42 -6.78 -13.90
N GLY A 89 -2.19 -6.86 -15.19
CA GLY A 89 -2.88 -7.83 -16.04
C GLY A 89 -2.84 -7.42 -17.50
N GLY A 90 -3.30 -8.32 -18.36
CA GLY A 90 -3.11 -8.30 -19.81
C GLY A 90 -2.66 -9.67 -20.31
N ASN A 91 -2.79 -9.95 -21.61
CA ASN A 91 -2.36 -11.21 -22.19
C ASN A 91 -0.88 -11.45 -21.86
N HIS A 92 -0.54 -12.53 -21.14
CA HIS A 92 0.84 -12.82 -20.66
C HIS A 92 1.90 -12.92 -21.76
N SER A 93 1.47 -12.89 -23.02
CA SER A 93 2.29 -12.84 -24.22
C SER A 93 2.73 -11.42 -24.62
N ASP A 94 2.07 -10.37 -24.14
CA ASP A 94 2.45 -8.98 -24.42
C ASP A 94 3.41 -8.44 -23.35
N VAL A 95 4.69 -8.75 -23.57
CA VAL A 95 5.83 -8.29 -22.78
C VAL A 95 6.35 -6.92 -23.24
N SER A 96 5.65 -6.23 -24.15
CA SER A 96 6.11 -4.94 -24.68
C SER A 96 6.09 -3.83 -23.62
N GLN A 97 5.24 -3.95 -22.60
CA GLN A 97 5.21 -3.08 -21.41
C GLN A 97 5.00 -3.89 -20.14
N LEU A 98 6.03 -3.94 -19.30
CA LEU A 98 5.99 -4.65 -18.02
C LEU A 98 5.53 -3.70 -16.91
N LEU A 99 4.58 -4.15 -16.09
CA LEU A 99 4.30 -3.55 -14.79
C LEU A 99 5.34 -4.02 -13.76
N MET A 100 5.67 -5.30 -13.79
CA MET A 100 6.63 -5.96 -12.90
C MET A 100 7.44 -6.99 -13.68
N VAL A 101 8.75 -7.04 -13.44
CA VAL A 101 9.63 -8.05 -14.04
C VAL A 101 9.47 -9.42 -13.38
N HIS A 102 9.95 -10.47 -14.04
CA HIS A 102 10.00 -11.79 -13.42
C HIS A 102 10.92 -11.80 -12.19
N PHE A 103 10.58 -12.59 -11.16
CA PHE A 103 11.38 -12.71 -9.93
C PHE A 103 11.64 -11.38 -9.18
N ALA A 104 10.74 -10.40 -9.28
CA ALA A 104 10.75 -9.24 -8.40
C ALA A 104 10.55 -9.69 -6.93
N GLY A 105 11.47 -9.35 -6.04
CA GLY A 105 11.48 -9.79 -4.64
C GLY A 105 12.01 -11.21 -4.41
N ARG A 106 11.65 -11.83 -3.29
CA ARG A 106 12.16 -13.16 -2.86
C ARG A 106 11.34 -14.34 -3.37
N CYS A 107 10.01 -14.20 -3.46
CA CYS A 107 9.13 -15.29 -3.93
C CYS A 107 9.01 -15.21 -5.45
N PRO A 108 9.44 -16.25 -6.21
CA PRO A 108 9.33 -16.25 -7.66
C PRO A 108 7.89 -16.03 -8.13
N HIS A 109 7.72 -15.09 -9.06
CA HIS A 109 6.46 -14.83 -9.74
C HIS A 109 6.77 -14.49 -11.21
N PRO A 110 5.93 -14.91 -12.18
CA PRO A 110 6.05 -14.47 -13.57
C PRO A 110 6.02 -12.94 -13.68
N ALA A 111 6.56 -12.42 -14.78
CA ALA A 111 6.40 -11.00 -15.10
C ALA A 111 4.90 -10.65 -15.26
N ILE A 112 4.53 -9.44 -14.87
CA ILE A 112 3.16 -8.93 -14.97
C ILE A 112 3.15 -7.79 -15.97
N SER A 113 2.24 -7.86 -16.96
CA SER A 113 2.03 -6.82 -17.96
C SER A 113 1.29 -5.62 -17.37
N SER A 114 1.55 -4.42 -17.90
CA SER A 114 0.75 -3.21 -17.61
C SER A 114 -0.45 -3.05 -18.56
N SER A 115 -0.62 -3.94 -19.55
CA SER A 115 -1.64 -3.82 -20.60
C SER A 115 -3.07 -3.81 -20.05
N GLY A 116 -3.76 -2.68 -20.15
CA GLY A 116 -5.14 -2.54 -19.65
C GLY A 116 -5.21 -2.29 -18.14
N SER A 117 -4.07 -2.04 -17.51
CA SER A 117 -4.01 -1.60 -16.12
C SER A 117 -4.12 -0.06 -16.05
N PRO A 118 -4.68 0.51 -14.97
CA PRO A 118 -4.61 1.96 -14.73
C PRO A 118 -3.16 2.40 -14.48
N PRO A 119 -2.87 3.72 -14.49
CA PRO A 119 -1.58 4.23 -14.03
C PRO A 119 -1.29 3.86 -12.57
N PHE A 120 -0.02 3.61 -12.26
CA PHE A 120 0.47 3.33 -10.91
C PHE A 120 1.44 4.43 -10.47
N VAL A 121 1.34 4.88 -9.22
CA VAL A 121 2.28 5.84 -8.63
C VAL A 121 2.67 5.41 -7.22
N ALA A 122 3.97 5.34 -6.97
CA ALA A 122 4.53 5.02 -5.67
C ALA A 122 4.70 6.28 -4.82
N VAL A 123 4.18 6.27 -3.58
CA VAL A 123 4.20 7.44 -2.69
C VAL A 123 4.64 7.02 -1.28
N GLU A 124 5.65 7.70 -0.73
CA GLU A 124 6.18 7.46 0.62
C GLU A 124 5.12 7.64 1.72
N LEU A 125 4.19 8.56 1.51
CA LEU A 125 3.22 9.00 2.51
C LEU A 125 2.27 7.87 2.97
N CYS A 126 2.05 6.81 2.17
CA CYS A 126 1.16 5.69 2.51
C CYS A 126 1.90 4.42 2.95
N ARG A 127 3.16 4.52 3.40
CA ARG A 127 3.90 3.43 4.06
C ARG A 127 3.28 3.05 5.40
N GLU A 128 3.65 1.86 5.89
CA GLU A 128 3.30 1.40 7.25
C GLU A 128 3.72 2.43 8.30
N GLU A 129 3.15 2.34 9.50
CA GLU A 129 3.74 2.97 10.68
C GLU A 129 5.22 2.56 10.78
N MET A 130 6.13 3.53 10.72
CA MET A 130 7.56 3.19 10.63
C MET A 130 8.06 2.75 12.01
N SER A 131 8.25 1.45 12.17
CA SER A 131 8.88 0.89 13.35
C SER A 131 10.41 0.79 13.16
N VAL A 132 11.12 0.33 14.20
CA VAL A 132 12.55 -0.02 14.11
C VAL A 132 12.79 -1.35 13.39
N MET A 133 11.73 -1.99 12.88
CA MET A 133 11.85 -3.29 12.24
C MET A 133 12.32 -3.14 10.80
N PRO A 134 13.30 -3.95 10.35
CA PRO A 134 13.83 -3.93 8.99
C PRO A 134 12.77 -4.10 7.89
N CYS A 135 11.65 -4.76 8.16
CA CYS A 135 10.57 -4.89 7.18
C CYS A 135 9.96 -3.55 6.76
N ASP A 136 10.14 -2.51 7.57
CA ASP A 136 9.67 -1.17 7.27
C ASP A 136 10.73 -0.34 6.56
N HIS A 137 11.95 -0.84 6.38
CA HIS A 137 13.01 -0.22 5.59
C HIS A 137 12.85 -0.60 4.12
N ARG A 138 12.58 0.36 3.23
CA ARG A 138 12.35 0.07 1.81
C ARG A 138 13.65 -0.18 1.05
N SER A 139 13.55 -0.92 -0.05
CA SER A 139 14.60 -0.97 -1.07
C SER A 139 14.87 0.41 -1.68
N SER A 140 16.03 0.58 -2.32
CA SER A 140 16.33 1.82 -3.03
C SER A 140 15.36 2.07 -4.18
N ARG A 141 15.12 3.35 -4.49
CA ARG A 141 14.21 3.75 -5.58
C ARG A 141 14.64 3.11 -6.89
N SER A 142 15.93 3.19 -7.23
CA SER A 142 16.45 2.60 -8.47
C SER A 142 16.31 1.08 -8.53
N LYS A 143 16.40 0.37 -7.41
CA LYS A 143 16.11 -1.08 -7.39
C LYS A 143 14.62 -1.34 -7.66
N ASN A 144 13.73 -0.55 -7.06
CA ASN A 144 12.30 -0.67 -7.27
C ASN A 144 11.91 -0.32 -8.73
N GLU A 145 12.48 0.73 -9.32
CA GLU A 145 12.26 1.11 -10.72
C GLU A 145 12.66 -0.02 -11.69
N LEU A 146 13.75 -0.74 -11.40
CA LEU A 146 14.17 -1.90 -12.18
C LEU A 146 13.21 -3.10 -12.04
N GLN A 147 12.64 -3.30 -10.85
CA GLN A 147 11.73 -4.42 -10.59
C GLN A 147 10.29 -4.15 -11.03
N PHE A 148 9.88 -2.88 -11.01
CA PHE A 148 8.51 -2.43 -11.28
C PHE A 148 8.48 -1.31 -12.33
N PRO A 149 8.91 -1.57 -13.58
CA PRO A 149 9.10 -0.53 -14.59
C PRO A 149 7.81 0.17 -15.04
N GLY A 150 6.63 -0.38 -14.74
CA GLY A 150 5.34 0.26 -15.03
C GLY A 150 4.77 1.08 -13.87
N ILE A 151 5.50 1.25 -12.77
CA ILE A 151 5.11 2.09 -11.64
C ILE A 151 5.90 3.39 -11.69
N ASP A 152 5.21 4.52 -11.58
CA ASP A 152 5.83 5.83 -11.51
C ASP A 152 6.37 6.09 -10.09
N PHE A 153 7.68 6.31 -9.98
CA PHE A 153 8.37 6.64 -8.72
C PHE A 153 8.73 8.13 -8.62
N SER A 154 8.20 9.01 -9.48
CA SER A 154 8.56 10.44 -9.50
C SER A 154 8.23 11.19 -8.21
N GLU A 155 7.30 10.68 -7.40
CA GLU A 155 6.95 11.24 -6.08
C GLU A 155 7.97 10.88 -4.99
N ILE A 156 8.99 10.09 -5.31
CA ILE A 156 10.07 9.70 -4.39
C ILE A 156 11.36 10.37 -4.84
N GLU A 157 11.78 11.41 -4.13
CA GLU A 157 12.99 12.17 -4.48
C GLU A 157 14.27 11.38 -4.23
N GLN A 158 14.36 10.73 -3.06
CA GLN A 158 15.60 10.13 -2.58
C GLN A 158 15.71 8.66 -2.95
N ASP A 159 16.88 8.27 -3.45
CA ASP A 159 17.12 6.87 -3.82
C ASP A 159 17.13 5.96 -2.58
N GLN A 160 17.84 6.37 -1.53
CA GLN A 160 17.90 5.65 -0.27
C GLN A 160 16.73 5.99 0.64
N ASP A 161 16.42 5.10 1.58
CA ASP A 161 15.33 5.30 2.54
C ASP A 161 15.76 6.22 3.68
N GLU A 162 15.36 7.48 3.61
CA GLU A 162 15.64 8.48 4.66
C GLU A 162 14.56 8.55 5.73
N LEU A 163 13.39 7.93 5.50
CA LEU A 163 12.27 7.99 6.44
C LEU A 163 12.38 6.95 7.55
N TRP A 164 12.86 5.75 7.22
CA TRP A 164 13.07 4.69 8.21
C TRP A 164 14.32 4.97 9.06
N ARG A 165 14.17 4.82 10.38
CA ARG A 165 15.27 4.98 11.34
C ARG A 165 15.48 3.68 12.12
N PRO A 166 16.71 3.18 12.23
CA PRO A 166 16.99 1.88 12.85
C PRO A 166 16.72 1.84 14.36
N ASP A 167 16.68 3.00 15.01
CA ASP A 167 16.66 3.15 16.46
C ASP A 167 15.48 3.99 16.97
N VAL A 168 14.74 4.66 16.08
CA VAL A 168 13.67 5.59 16.43
C VAL A 168 12.39 5.26 15.67
N LYS A 169 11.36 4.83 16.40
CA LYS A 169 10.02 4.65 15.83
C LYS A 169 9.41 6.00 15.41
N GLU A 170 8.58 5.98 14.40
CA GLU A 170 7.68 7.08 14.10
C GLU A 170 6.71 7.27 15.28
N THR A 171 6.54 8.52 15.69
CA THR A 171 5.59 8.90 16.73
C THR A 171 4.17 8.98 16.16
N GLU A 172 3.15 8.85 17.03
CA GLU A 172 1.75 9.00 16.60
C GLU A 172 1.47 10.38 15.96
N GLU A 173 2.20 11.42 16.37
CA GLU A 173 2.10 12.75 15.81
C GLU A 173 2.71 12.82 14.40
N GLU A 174 3.90 12.22 14.20
CA GLU A 174 4.53 12.11 12.87
C GLU A 174 3.64 11.31 11.92
N LEU A 175 3.14 10.14 12.35
CA LEU A 175 2.20 9.34 11.57
C LEU A 175 0.93 10.13 11.25
N GLY A 176 0.36 10.85 12.23
CA GLY A 176 -0.80 11.71 12.01
C GLY A 176 -0.55 12.83 11.00
N ARG A 177 0.62 13.48 11.06
CA ARG A 177 1.04 14.50 10.08
C ARG A 177 1.20 13.91 8.68
N ARG A 178 1.85 12.74 8.57
CA ARG A 178 2.04 12.02 7.30
C ARG A 178 0.72 11.55 6.69
N THR A 179 -0.19 10.99 7.49
CA THR A 179 -1.54 10.60 7.07
C THR A 179 -2.33 11.81 6.56
N ARG A 180 -2.27 12.96 7.25
CA ARG A 180 -2.93 14.19 6.77
C ARG A 180 -2.32 14.68 5.46
N ALA A 181 -1.00 14.64 5.32
CA ALA A 181 -0.31 15.02 4.08
C ALA A 181 -0.70 14.09 2.92
N PHE A 182 -0.86 12.80 3.18
CA PHE A 182 -1.35 11.83 2.19
C PHE A 182 -2.76 12.17 1.70
N LEU A 183 -3.68 12.48 2.62
CA LEU A 183 -5.05 12.88 2.26
C LEU A 183 -5.06 14.22 1.50
N GLU A 184 -4.20 15.16 1.86
CA GLU A 184 -4.03 16.41 1.09
C GLU A 184 -3.59 16.12 -0.34
N TRP A 185 -2.56 15.28 -0.51
CA TRP A 185 -2.07 14.85 -1.82
C TRP A 185 -3.18 14.17 -2.63
N LEU A 186 -3.93 13.23 -2.04
CA LEU A 186 -5.08 12.58 -2.68
C LEU A 186 -6.18 13.58 -3.07
N SER A 187 -6.40 14.61 -2.25
CA SER A 187 -7.43 15.62 -2.50
C SER A 187 -7.13 16.46 -3.75
N ASN A 188 -5.85 16.64 -4.08
CA ASN A 188 -5.38 17.39 -5.24
C ASN A 188 -5.31 16.56 -6.53
N ARG A 189 -5.51 15.24 -6.44
CA ARG A 189 -5.61 14.35 -7.61
C ARG A 189 -6.87 14.67 -8.43
N LYS A 190 -6.84 14.41 -9.74
CA LYS A 190 -8.02 14.58 -10.61
C LYS A 190 -8.92 13.33 -10.63
N GLU A 191 -8.33 12.18 -10.31
CA GLU A 191 -8.94 10.86 -10.36
C GLU A 191 -10.07 10.70 -9.32
N LYS A 192 -11.10 9.92 -9.65
CA LYS A 192 -12.33 9.82 -8.86
C LYS A 192 -12.45 8.51 -8.10
N ASP A 193 -12.07 7.39 -8.70
CA ASP A 193 -11.95 6.09 -8.02
C ASP A 193 -10.46 5.72 -8.01
N ILE A 194 -9.88 5.67 -6.82
CA ILE A 194 -8.43 5.52 -6.59
C ILE A 194 -8.21 4.31 -5.70
N ALA A 195 -7.41 3.35 -6.15
CA ALA A 195 -6.94 2.28 -5.29
C ALA A 195 -5.72 2.75 -4.49
N VAL A 196 -5.71 2.49 -3.19
CA VAL A 196 -4.61 2.79 -2.28
C VAL A 196 -4.11 1.47 -1.71
N VAL A 197 -2.95 1.00 -2.18
CA VAL A 197 -2.33 -0.24 -1.73
C VAL A 197 -1.28 0.08 -0.66
N SER A 198 -1.60 -0.26 0.58
CA SER A 198 -0.91 0.17 1.79
C SER A 198 -0.85 -0.96 2.83
N HIS A 199 -0.76 -0.62 4.10
CA HIS A 199 -0.42 -1.50 5.21
C HIS A 199 -1.47 -1.43 6.32
N GLY A 200 -1.48 -2.45 7.18
CA GLY A 200 -2.53 -2.59 8.18
C GLY A 200 -2.53 -1.45 9.20
N GLY A 201 -1.38 -1.10 9.75
CA GLY A 201 -1.26 -0.03 10.76
C GLY A 201 -1.63 1.33 10.18
N PHE A 202 -1.08 1.67 9.02
CA PHE A 202 -1.39 2.92 8.32
C PHE A 202 -2.88 3.06 8.01
N LEU A 203 -3.52 2.04 7.41
CA LEU A 203 -4.94 2.11 7.06
C LEU A 203 -5.85 2.21 8.29
N VAL A 204 -5.52 1.50 9.37
CA VAL A 204 -6.23 1.63 10.65
C VAL A 204 -6.06 3.04 11.22
N ASN A 205 -4.85 3.61 11.21
CA ASN A 205 -4.62 4.97 11.68
C ASN A 205 -5.43 6.00 10.88
N LEU A 206 -5.41 5.88 9.54
CA LEU A 206 -6.14 6.73 8.61
C LEU A 206 -7.64 6.70 8.88
N LEU A 207 -8.23 5.50 9.01
CA LEU A 207 -9.66 5.35 9.28
C LEU A 207 -10.02 5.73 10.72
N THR A 208 -9.11 5.56 11.69
CA THR A 208 -9.34 5.99 13.08
C THR A 208 -9.39 7.52 13.18
N LYS A 209 -8.53 8.23 12.46
CA LYS A 209 -8.41 9.70 12.56
C LYS A 209 -9.41 10.45 11.67
N PHE A 210 -9.73 9.91 10.50
CA PHE A 210 -10.50 10.61 9.47
C PHE A 210 -11.77 9.86 9.03
N GLY A 211 -11.96 8.62 9.50
CA GLY A 211 -13.13 7.82 9.19
C GLY A 211 -14.27 8.01 10.18
N ASP A 212 -15.49 7.80 9.69
CA ASP A 212 -16.63 7.60 10.56
C ASP A 212 -16.54 6.25 11.32
N LYS A 213 -17.41 6.05 12.30
CA LYS A 213 -17.47 4.82 13.10
C LYS A 213 -17.79 3.55 12.30
N ASN A 214 -18.29 3.68 11.06
CA ASN A 214 -18.76 2.57 10.25
C ASN A 214 -17.67 2.04 9.30
N VAL A 215 -16.60 2.81 9.04
CA VAL A 215 -15.50 2.38 8.18
C VAL A 215 -14.34 1.71 8.94
N ASN A 216 -14.21 1.99 10.24
CA ASN A 216 -13.14 1.44 11.09
C ASN A 216 -13.66 0.39 12.08
N THR A 217 -14.17 -0.73 11.56
CA THR A 217 -14.88 -1.73 12.37
C THR A 217 -13.99 -2.85 12.90
N THR A 218 -12.97 -3.25 12.13
CA THR A 218 -12.07 -4.35 12.45
C THR A 218 -10.65 -4.10 11.94
N ARG A 219 -9.68 -4.87 12.44
CA ARG A 219 -8.34 -4.96 11.83
C ARG A 219 -8.45 -5.46 10.38
N TYR A 220 -7.60 -4.95 9.50
CA TYR A 220 -7.50 -5.46 8.13
C TYR A 220 -6.92 -6.87 8.12
N ALA A 221 -7.53 -7.80 7.40
CA ALA A 221 -6.90 -9.04 6.98
C ALA A 221 -5.90 -8.78 5.83
N ASN A 222 -4.98 -9.73 5.62
CA ASN A 222 -4.05 -9.66 4.49
C ASN A 222 -4.84 -9.65 3.18
N CYS A 223 -4.47 -8.76 2.26
CA CYS A 223 -5.17 -8.55 0.98
C CYS A 223 -6.65 -8.17 1.10
N GLU A 224 -7.07 -7.58 2.23
CA GLU A 224 -8.44 -7.06 2.39
C GLU A 224 -8.56 -5.67 1.74
N LEU A 225 -9.62 -5.49 0.95
CA LEU A 225 -10.01 -4.22 0.33
C LEU A 225 -11.28 -3.66 0.99
N ARG A 226 -11.23 -2.40 1.42
CA ARG A 226 -12.41 -1.63 1.87
C ARG A 226 -12.61 -0.43 0.97
N SER A 227 -13.87 -0.15 0.62
CA SER A 227 -14.22 1.03 -0.17
C SER A 227 -14.79 2.12 0.74
N VAL A 228 -14.28 3.33 0.60
CA VAL A 228 -14.75 4.51 1.36
C VAL A 228 -14.94 5.70 0.43
N GLU A 229 -15.88 6.56 0.77
CA GLU A 229 -16.06 7.85 0.14
C GLU A 229 -15.22 8.89 0.87
N PHE A 230 -14.42 9.65 0.13
CA PHE A 230 -13.44 10.61 0.63
C PHE A 230 -13.83 12.04 0.25
N ARG A 231 -13.88 12.93 1.25
CA ARG A 231 -14.18 14.36 1.08
C ARG A 231 -13.17 15.25 1.78
N LYS A 232 -12.87 16.39 1.16
CA LYS A 232 -12.25 17.57 1.80
C LYS A 232 -13.37 18.56 2.14
N VAL A 233 -13.57 18.81 3.43
CA VAL A 233 -14.71 19.60 3.97
C VAL A 233 -14.21 20.80 4.77
N LEU A 234 -14.95 21.90 4.75
CA LEU A 234 -14.63 23.08 5.57
C LEU A 234 -14.95 22.79 7.04
N THR A 235 -14.11 23.31 7.95
CA THR A 235 -14.39 23.21 9.39
C THR A 235 -15.60 24.07 9.75
N GLN A 236 -16.30 23.73 10.84
CA GLN A 236 -17.46 24.48 11.33
C GLN A 236 -17.14 25.95 11.64
N SER A 237 -15.89 26.26 11.98
CA SER A 237 -15.39 27.63 12.18
C SER A 237 -15.21 28.44 10.89
N GLY A 238 -15.30 27.80 9.71
CA GLY A 238 -15.05 28.40 8.40
C GLY A 238 -13.60 28.80 8.10
N SER A 239 -12.70 28.72 9.09
CA SER A 239 -11.30 29.16 8.98
C SER A 239 -10.32 28.08 8.49
N GLY A 240 -10.78 26.85 8.24
CA GLY A 240 -9.93 25.74 7.80
C GLY A 240 -10.71 24.61 7.13
N TYR A 241 -10.04 23.48 6.94
CA TYR A 241 -10.64 22.27 6.39
C TYR A 241 -10.15 21.00 7.09
N THR A 242 -10.96 19.96 6.99
CA THR A 242 -10.61 18.59 7.40
C THR A 242 -10.95 17.60 6.29
N PHE A 243 -10.63 16.34 6.53
CA PHE A 243 -10.96 15.22 5.67
C PHE A 243 -11.96 14.30 6.37
N GLU A 244 -12.86 13.74 5.58
CA GLU A 244 -13.86 12.78 6.03
C GLU A 244 -13.83 11.55 5.13
N LEU A 245 -13.90 10.37 5.76
CA LEU A 245 -14.02 9.07 5.11
C LEU A 245 -15.30 8.38 5.63
N SER A 246 -16.25 8.12 4.74
CA SER A 246 -17.51 7.44 5.05
C SER A 246 -17.67 6.17 4.23
N PRO A 247 -18.61 5.27 4.55
CA PRO A 247 -18.89 4.11 3.71
C PRO A 247 -19.20 4.53 2.27
N ALA A 248 -18.66 3.79 1.29
CA ALA A 248 -18.91 3.98 -0.15
C ALA A 248 -20.10 3.15 -0.64
#